data_AF-B4R677-F1
#
_entry.id   AF-B4R677-F1
#
_cell.length_a   1.000
_cell.length_b   1.000
_cell.length_c   1.000
_cell.angle_alpha   90.00
_cell.angle_beta   90.00
_cell.angle_gamma   90.00
#
_symmetry.space_group_name_H-M   'P 1'
#
loop_
_entity.id
_entity.type
_entity.pdbx_description
1 polymer ?
#
loop_
_entity_poly.entity_id
_entity_poly.type
_entity_poly.pdbx_seq_one_letter_code
_entity_poly.pdbx_strand_id
1 'polypeptide(L)'
;MARYLAQIIILGAQLVGRALVKTMRQELQAFEDAARLQESLKANDPSSGRSAVATGMTLAEAQQILNVSDLTDRQTIDTHYEHLFRVNDKGTGGTFYIQSKVFRAKERIDQELERMELLVKTDASHSFPPSPSESAQFQCQNKEPGHKSR
;
A
#
# COMPACT_ATOMS: atom_id res chain seq x y z
N MET A 1 56.91 -13.44 1.42
CA MET A 1 55.72 -14.28 1.14
C MET A 1 54.39 -13.60 1.47
N ALA A 2 54.21 -12.97 2.63
CA ALA A 2 52.93 -12.34 3.01
C ALA A 2 52.45 -11.17 2.11
N ARG A 3 53.36 -10.44 1.45
CA ARG A 3 53.00 -9.31 0.58
C ARG A 3 52.24 -9.72 -0.69
N TYR A 4 52.51 -10.90 -1.24
CA TYR A 4 51.83 -11.40 -2.42
C TYR A 4 50.42 -11.92 -2.09
N LEU A 5 50.25 -12.55 -0.93
CA LEU A 5 48.93 -12.96 -0.42
C LEU A 5 48.00 -11.76 -0.19
N ALA A 6 48.51 -10.69 0.42
CA ALA A 6 47.72 -9.47 0.61
C ALA A 6 47.28 -8.84 -0.72
N GLN A 7 48.14 -8.84 -1.75
CA GLN A 7 47.80 -8.31 -3.07
C GLN A 7 46.71 -9.11 -3.77
N ILE A 8 46.76 -10.44 -3.70
CA ILE A 8 45.73 -11.33 -4.29
C ILE A 8 44.37 -11.09 -3.60
N ILE A 9 44.37 -10.96 -2.27
CA ILE A 9 43.14 -10.70 -1.50
C ILE A 9 42.55 -9.33 -1.85
N ILE A 10 43.38 -8.28 -1.95
CA ILE A 10 42.93 -6.93 -2.31
C ILE A 10 42.36 -6.89 -3.73
N LEU A 11 43.01 -7.55 -4.69
CA LEU A 11 42.51 -7.66 -6.06
C LEU A 11 41.19 -8.44 -6.14
N GLY A 12 41.08 -9.55 -5.41
CA GLY A 12 39.87 -10.36 -5.36
C GLY A 12 38.68 -9.64 -4.71
N ALA A 13 38.92 -8.94 -3.60
CA ALA A 13 37.88 -8.22 -2.86
C ALA A 13 37.27 -7.07 -3.67
N GLN A 14 38.06 -6.38 -4.49
CA GLN A 14 37.55 -5.28 -5.33
C GLN A 14 36.58 -5.78 -6.41
N LEU A 15 36.83 -6.96 -6.99
CA LEU A 15 35.99 -7.54 -8.04
C LEU A 15 34.63 -7.99 -7.49
N VAL A 16 34.65 -8.68 -6.35
CA VAL A 16 33.43 -9.15 -5.66
C VAL A 16 32.65 -7.99 -5.07
N GLY A 17 33.32 -7.02 -4.45
CA GLY A 17 32.67 -5.85 -3.85
C GLY A 17 31.93 -4.98 -4.87
N ARG A 18 32.49 -4.77 -6.07
CA ARG A 18 31.82 -4.00 -7.13
C ARG A 18 30.60 -4.71 -7.72
N ALA A 19 30.60 -6.04 -7.79
CA ALA A 19 29.45 -6.80 -8.27
C ALA A 19 28.28 -6.73 -7.27
N LEU A 20 28.57 -6.90 -5.98
CA LEU A 20 27.57 -6.80 -4.91
C LEU A 20 26.96 -5.40 -4.81
N VAL A 21 27.78 -4.35 -4.94
CA VAL A 21 27.29 -2.96 -4.94
C VAL A 21 26.43 -2.66 -6.18
N LYS A 22 26.74 -3.25 -7.34
CA LYS A 22 25.96 -3.05 -8.56
C LYS A 22 24.56 -3.66 -8.46
N THR A 23 24.42 -4.85 -7.88
CA THR A 23 23.10 -5.48 -7.66
C THR A 23 22.31 -4.77 -6.56
N MET A 24 22.98 -4.37 -5.46
CA MET A 24 22.35 -3.61 -4.37
C MET A 24 21.83 -2.24 -4.85
N ARG A 25 22.58 -1.55 -5.73
CA ARG A 25 22.16 -0.24 -6.27
C ARG A 25 20.94 -0.33 -7.18
N GLN A 26 20.74 -1.44 -7.89
CA GLN A 26 19.58 -1.60 -8.77
C GLN A 26 18.28 -1.70 -7.98
N GLU A 27 18.28 -2.36 -6.83
CA GLU A 27 17.12 -2.40 -5.95
C GLU A 27 16.91 -1.04 -5.24
N LEU A 28 17.98 -0.39 -4.77
CA LEU A 28 17.89 0.92 -4.12
C LEU A 28 17.40 2.05 -5.04
N GLN A 29 17.80 2.07 -6.32
CA GLN A 29 17.28 3.05 -7.28
C GLN A 29 15.80 2.82 -7.58
N ALA A 30 15.39 1.55 -7.68
CA ALA A 30 13.97 1.21 -7.78
C ALA A 30 13.19 1.65 -6.52
N PHE A 31 13.81 1.61 -5.34
CA PHE A 31 13.23 2.14 -4.10
C PHE A 31 13.19 3.68 -4.07
N GLU A 32 14.20 4.39 -4.55
CA GLU A 32 14.22 5.88 -4.58
C GLU A 32 13.20 6.45 -5.57
N ASP A 33 13.06 5.84 -6.75
CA ASP A 33 12.04 6.25 -7.73
C ASP A 33 10.62 5.93 -7.24
N ALA A 34 10.42 4.77 -6.59
CA ALA A 34 9.17 4.43 -5.93
C ALA A 34 8.85 5.36 -4.74
N ALA A 35 9.86 5.76 -3.96
CA ALA A 35 9.69 6.68 -2.83
C ALA A 35 9.35 8.11 -3.28
N ARG A 36 9.98 8.61 -4.35
CA ARG A 36 9.66 9.94 -4.92
C ARG A 36 8.25 9.99 -5.51
N LEU A 37 7.83 8.93 -6.20
CA LEU A 37 6.45 8.81 -6.68
C LEU A 37 5.46 8.71 -5.51
N GLN A 38 5.76 7.92 -4.48
CA GLN A 38 4.93 7.80 -3.29
C GLN A 38 4.83 9.12 -2.49
N GLU A 39 5.88 9.92 -2.44
CA GLU A 39 5.87 11.24 -1.80
C GLU A 39 5.01 12.25 -2.57
N SER A 40 5.08 12.24 -3.91
CA SER A 40 4.22 13.08 -4.75
C SER A 40 2.73 12.68 -4.71
N LEU A 41 2.43 11.39 -4.55
CA LEU A 41 1.06 10.87 -4.42
C LEU A 41 0.49 11.11 -3.00
N LYS A 42 1.32 11.04 -1.96
CA LYS A 42 0.92 11.35 -0.57
C LYS A 42 0.51 12.80 -0.34
N ALA A 43 0.97 13.74 -1.18
CA ALA A 43 0.61 15.15 -1.06
C ALA A 43 -0.83 15.46 -1.49
N ASN A 44 -1.47 14.58 -2.29
CA ASN A 44 -2.82 14.80 -2.83
C ASN A 44 -3.90 13.88 -2.25
N ASP A 45 -3.54 12.91 -1.41
CA ASP A 45 -4.50 12.02 -0.75
C ASP A 45 -4.42 12.13 0.79
N PRO A 46 -5.27 12.97 1.41
CA PRO A 46 -5.33 13.09 2.87
C PRO A 46 -5.91 11.85 3.57
N SER A 47 -6.37 10.83 2.83
CA SER A 47 -7.06 9.65 3.36
C SER A 47 -6.23 8.35 3.34
N SER A 48 -5.26 8.20 2.43
CA SER A 48 -4.44 6.97 2.36
C SER A 48 -3.19 6.97 3.26
N GLY A 49 -2.75 8.12 3.76
CA GLY A 49 -1.48 8.23 4.50
C GLY A 49 -1.58 8.34 6.03
N ARG A 50 -2.75 8.70 6.58
CA ARG A 50 -2.86 9.09 8.01
C ARG A 50 -3.23 7.96 8.97
N SER A 51 -3.68 6.81 8.46
CA SER A 51 -4.04 5.67 9.31
C SER A 51 -2.87 4.70 9.55
N ALA A 52 -1.94 4.58 8.60
CA ALA A 52 -0.82 3.63 8.70
C ALA A 52 0.36 4.12 9.56
N VAL A 53 0.57 5.42 9.68
CA VAL A 53 1.80 5.99 10.27
C VAL A 53 1.72 6.15 11.80
N ALA A 54 0.52 6.11 12.40
CA ALA A 54 0.40 6.37 13.83
C ALA A 54 0.62 5.14 14.72
N THR A 55 0.12 3.94 14.38
CA THR A 55 0.34 2.67 15.13
C THR A 55 -0.05 1.41 14.32
N GLY A 56 -0.08 1.47 12.99
CA GLY A 56 -0.63 0.40 12.13
C GLY A 56 0.42 -0.51 11.48
N MET A 57 0.04 -1.75 11.15
CA MET A 57 0.83 -2.65 10.29
C MET A 57 0.62 -2.29 8.82
N THR A 58 1.69 -2.28 8.03
CA THR A 58 1.57 -2.03 6.58
C THR A 58 1.04 -3.26 5.83
N LEU A 59 0.47 -3.07 4.63
CA LEU A 59 -0.01 -4.19 3.81
C LEU A 59 1.14 -5.13 3.41
N ALA A 60 2.29 -4.56 3.05
CA ALA A 60 3.48 -5.32 2.67
C ALA A 60 4.00 -6.18 3.83
N GLU A 61 4.04 -5.64 5.06
CA GLU A 61 4.40 -6.41 6.26
C GLU A 61 3.37 -7.52 6.53
N ALA A 62 2.08 -7.25 6.37
CA ALA A 62 1.05 -8.25 6.58
C ALA A 62 1.15 -9.43 5.59
N GLN A 63 1.42 -9.12 4.32
CA GLN A 63 1.70 -10.10 3.27
C GLN A 63 2.93 -10.95 3.59
N GLN A 64 4.00 -10.32 4.08
CA GLN A 64 5.21 -11.04 4.49
C GLN A 64 4.98 -11.94 5.71
N ILE A 65 4.24 -11.47 6.72
CA ILE A 65 3.93 -12.27 7.91
C ILE A 65 3.11 -13.51 7.56
N LEU A 66 2.14 -13.39 6.65
CA LEU A 66 1.32 -14.51 6.19
C LEU A 66 1.92 -15.26 5.01
N ASN A 67 3.08 -14.84 4.51
CA ASN A 67 3.77 -15.40 3.35
C ASN A 67 2.84 -15.55 2.12
N VAL A 68 2.19 -14.45 1.74
CA VAL A 68 1.28 -14.38 0.59
C VAL A 68 1.69 -13.24 -0.34
N SER A 69 1.72 -13.50 -1.64
CA SER A 69 2.03 -12.50 -2.68
C SER A 69 0.76 -11.94 -3.33
N ASP A 70 -0.25 -12.79 -3.52
CA ASP A 70 -1.50 -12.43 -4.17
C ASP A 70 -2.64 -12.37 -3.16
N LEU A 71 -3.35 -11.25 -3.11
CA LEU A 71 -4.49 -11.06 -2.21
C LEU A 71 -5.77 -11.75 -2.72
N THR A 72 -5.81 -12.11 -4.01
CA THR A 72 -6.98 -12.76 -4.64
C THR A 72 -7.21 -14.17 -4.13
N ASP A 73 -6.16 -14.86 -3.66
CA ASP A 73 -6.27 -16.22 -3.15
C ASP A 73 -6.62 -16.24 -1.65
N ARG A 74 -7.92 -16.11 -1.37
CA ARG A 74 -8.47 -16.14 -0.01
C ARG A 74 -8.14 -17.46 0.71
N GLN A 75 -8.15 -18.58 -0.02
CA GLN A 75 -7.94 -19.90 0.57
C GLN A 75 -6.52 -20.05 1.12
N THR A 76 -5.52 -19.59 0.36
CA THR A 76 -4.12 -19.62 0.80
C THR A 76 -3.91 -18.72 2.02
N ILE A 77 -4.54 -17.53 2.04
CA ILE A 77 -4.48 -16.61 3.19
C ILE A 77 -5.00 -17.28 4.47
N ASP A 78 -6.20 -17.88 4.42
CA ASP A 78 -6.80 -18.52 5.58
C ASP A 78 -5.99 -19.76 6.03
N THR A 79 -5.52 -20.57 5.09
CA THR A 79 -4.70 -21.77 5.39
C THR A 79 -3.39 -21.39 6.09
N HIS A 80 -2.69 -20.38 5.57
CA HIS A 80 -1.44 -19.89 6.16
C HIS A 80 -1.68 -19.26 7.53
N TYR A 81 -2.75 -18.48 7.67
CA TYR A 81 -3.14 -17.89 8.94
C TYR A 81 -3.40 -18.97 9.99
N GLU A 82 -4.25 -19.95 9.71
CA GLU A 82 -4.58 -21.02 10.67
C GLU A 82 -3.34 -21.80 11.10
N HIS A 83 -2.48 -22.14 10.12
CA HIS A 83 -1.24 -22.83 10.40
C HIS A 83 -0.33 -22.01 11.32
N LEU A 84 0.00 -20.77 10.95
CA LEU A 84 0.87 -19.88 11.71
C LEU A 84 0.30 -19.54 13.09
N PHE A 85 -1.01 -19.37 13.20
CA PHE A 85 -1.68 -19.08 14.46
C PHE A 85 -1.63 -20.28 15.41
N ARG A 86 -1.87 -21.50 14.90
CA ARG A 86 -1.83 -22.73 15.69
C ARG A 86 -0.43 -23.08 16.18
N VAL A 87 0.59 -22.96 15.32
CA VAL A 87 1.96 -23.33 15.72
C VAL A 87 2.57 -22.33 16.72
N ASN A 88 2.10 -21.07 16.72
CA ASN A 88 2.57 -20.03 17.62
C ASN A 88 1.68 -19.83 18.86
N ASP A 89 0.78 -20.75 19.14
CA ASP A 89 -0.01 -20.68 20.36
C ASP A 89 0.86 -20.83 21.61
N LYS A 90 0.42 -20.25 22.74
CA LYS A 90 1.18 -20.33 23.99
C LYS A 90 1.37 -21.78 24.45
N GLY A 91 0.41 -22.65 24.16
CA GLY A 91 0.47 -24.07 24.51
C GLY A 91 1.55 -24.86 23.75
N THR A 92 1.93 -24.42 22.54
CA THR A 92 2.93 -25.10 21.69
C THR A 92 4.34 -24.52 21.82
N GLY A 93 4.56 -23.62 22.80
CA GLY A 93 5.83 -22.93 22.99
C GLY A 93 5.97 -21.63 22.18
N GLY A 94 4.88 -21.16 21.56
CA GLY A 94 4.83 -19.86 20.91
C GLY A 94 4.74 -18.70 21.91
N THR A 95 4.90 -17.47 21.40
CA THR A 95 4.75 -16.26 22.21
C THR A 95 3.50 -15.49 21.81
N PHE A 96 2.86 -14.86 22.80
CA PHE A 96 1.70 -14.00 22.58
C PHE A 96 1.97 -12.91 21.54
N TYR A 97 3.20 -12.40 21.50
CA TYR A 97 3.59 -11.34 20.58
C TYR A 97 3.51 -11.81 19.13
N ILE A 98 4.07 -12.99 18.80
CA ILE A 98 4.04 -13.53 17.44
C ILE A 98 2.61 -13.85 17.03
N GLN A 99 1.84 -14.51 17.91
CA GLN A 99 0.43 -14.79 17.67
C GLN A 99 -0.37 -13.51 17.42
N SER A 100 -0.12 -12.45 18.20
CA SER A 100 -0.73 -11.13 18.01
C SER A 100 -0.32 -10.49 16.67
N LYS A 101 0.92 -10.68 16.21
CA LYS A 101 1.37 -10.18 14.90
C LYS A 101 0.68 -10.91 13.76
N VAL A 102 0.56 -12.24 13.83
CA VAL A 102 -0.17 -13.04 12.83
C VAL A 102 -1.63 -12.61 12.76
N PHE A 103 -2.27 -12.39 13.92
CA PHE A 103 -3.65 -11.88 13.97
C PHE A 103 -3.81 -10.50 13.32
N ARG A 104 -2.93 -9.55 13.65
CA ARG A 104 -2.98 -8.20 13.06
C ARG A 104 -2.67 -8.18 11.57
N ALA A 105 -1.83 -9.09 11.09
CA ALA A 105 -1.57 -9.27 9.66
C ALA A 105 -2.85 -9.69 8.92
N LYS A 106 -3.59 -10.67 9.45
CA LYS A 106 -4.86 -11.10 8.85
C LYS A 106 -5.85 -9.94 8.78
N GLU A 107 -6.06 -9.26 9.90
CA GLU A 107 -6.98 -8.12 9.97
C GLU A 107 -6.64 -7.03 8.95
N ARG A 108 -5.34 -6.74 8.76
CA ARG A 108 -4.88 -5.75 7.79
C ARG A 108 -5.15 -6.18 6.34
N ILE A 109 -5.04 -7.46 6.02
CA ILE A 109 -5.36 -7.99 4.68
C ILE A 109 -6.88 -7.99 4.45
N ASP A 110 -7.67 -8.42 5.43
CA ASP A 110 -9.14 -8.43 5.33
C ASP A 110 -9.70 -7.02 5.08
N GLN A 111 -9.16 -6.00 5.73
CA GLN A 111 -9.52 -4.59 5.48
C GLN A 111 -9.19 -4.14 4.05
N GLU A 112 -8.10 -4.62 3.46
CA GLU A 112 -7.75 -4.29 2.08
C GLU A 112 -8.70 -4.96 1.08
N LEU A 113 -9.04 -6.23 1.33
CA LEU A 113 -10.01 -6.96 0.51
C LEU A 113 -11.38 -6.29 0.53
N GLU A 114 -11.86 -5.88 1.70
CA GLU A 114 -13.12 -5.14 1.82
C GLU A 114 -13.06 -3.79 1.08
N ARG A 115 -11.95 -3.05 1.18
CA ARG A 115 -11.76 -1.82 0.41
C ARG A 115 -11.82 -2.08 -1.10
N MET A 116 -11.15 -3.13 -1.57
CA MET A 116 -11.15 -3.49 -3.00
C MET A 116 -12.57 -3.86 -3.48
N GLU A 117 -13.33 -4.62 -2.69
CA GLU A 117 -14.72 -4.96 -3.00
C GLU A 117 -15.62 -3.72 -3.08
N LEU A 118 -15.42 -2.74 -2.19
CA LEU A 118 -16.16 -1.48 -2.22
C LEU A 118 -15.84 -0.65 -3.46
N LEU A 119 -14.56 -0.57 -3.85
CA LEU A 119 -14.14 0.15 -5.06
C LEU A 119 -14.79 -0.43 -6.33
N VAL A 120 -14.83 -1.76 -6.44
CA VAL A 120 -15.50 -2.44 -7.56
C VAL A 120 -17.00 -2.11 -7.61
N LYS A 121 -17.66 -2.03 -6.45
CA LYS A 121 -19.08 -1.64 -6.37
C LYS A 121 -19.32 -0.18 -6.74
N THR A 122 -18.42 0.73 -6.38
CA THR A 122 -18.53 2.15 -6.74
C THR A 122 -18.25 2.43 -8.21
N ASP A 123 -17.36 1.67 -8.85
CA ASP A 123 -17.12 1.81 -10.29
C ASP A 123 -18.29 1.27 -11.12
N ALA A 124 -18.98 0.24 -10.62
CA ALA A 124 -20.19 -0.28 -11.25
C ALA A 124 -21.37 0.73 -11.20
N SER A 125 -21.47 1.55 -10.15
CA SER A 125 -22.54 2.56 -10.01
C SER A 125 -22.27 3.87 -10.76
N HIS A 126 -21.07 4.09 -11.31
CA HIS A 126 -20.70 5.30 -12.06
C HIS A 126 -20.85 5.18 -13.59
N SER A 127 -21.59 4.18 -14.10
CA SER A 127 -21.83 3.95 -15.53
C SER A 127 -23.12 4.56 -16.11
N PHE A 128 -23.79 5.48 -15.42
CA PHE A 128 -24.88 6.29 -15.99
C PHE A 128 -24.67 7.79 -15.70
N PRO A 129 -24.29 8.61 -16.69
CA PRO A 129 -24.49 10.05 -16.55
C PRO A 129 -26.00 10.34 -16.71
N PRO A 130 -26.68 11.04 -15.78
CA PRO A 130 -27.93 11.66 -16.12
C PRO A 130 -27.63 12.80 -17.10
N SER A 131 -28.03 12.62 -18.35
CA SER A 131 -28.16 13.69 -19.33
C SER A 131 -29.21 14.70 -18.85
N PRO A 132 -28.90 15.99 -18.69
CA PRO A 132 -29.92 17.02 -18.71
C PRO A 132 -29.92 17.64 -20.10
N SER A 133 -30.81 17.17 -20.96
CA SER A 133 -31.17 17.88 -22.18
C SER A 133 -32.69 17.92 -22.29
N GLU A 134 -33.17 19.14 -22.57
CA GLU A 134 -34.56 19.57 -22.79
C GLU A 134 -35.44 19.74 -21.54
N SER A 135 -36.20 20.82 -21.36
CA SER A 135 -36.30 22.11 -22.05
C SER A 135 -37.27 22.97 -21.21
N ALA A 136 -36.86 24.16 -20.78
CA ALA A 136 -37.77 25.21 -20.36
C ALA A 136 -37.05 26.56 -20.45
N GLN A 137 -36.98 27.08 -21.68
CA GLN A 137 -36.82 28.50 -21.92
C GLN A 137 -38.01 29.23 -21.28
N PHE A 138 -37.75 30.14 -20.33
CA PHE A 138 -38.54 31.36 -20.23
C PHE A 138 -37.61 32.52 -19.92
N GLN A 139 -37.29 33.21 -21.01
CA GLN A 139 -36.58 34.47 -21.07
C GLN A 139 -37.58 35.57 -20.68
N CYS A 140 -37.25 36.42 -19.72
CA CYS A 140 -37.76 37.79 -19.69
C CYS A 140 -36.74 38.72 -19.05
N GLN A 141 -36.29 39.60 -19.92
CA GLN A 141 -35.28 40.62 -19.77
C GLN A 141 -35.89 41.90 -19.17
N ASN A 142 -35.04 42.73 -18.58
CA ASN A 142 -35.19 44.18 -18.40
C ASN A 142 -36.14 44.71 -17.30
N LYS A 143 -35.60 45.47 -16.33
CA LYS A 143 -35.52 46.95 -16.32
C LYS A 143 -35.49 47.49 -14.87
N GLU A 144 -34.44 48.25 -14.52
CA GLU A 144 -34.38 49.18 -13.37
C GLU A 144 -35.50 50.26 -13.41
N PRO A 145 -35.61 51.26 -12.49
CA PRO A 145 -35.14 51.44 -11.09
C PRO A 145 -36.26 51.94 -10.13
N GLY A 146 -35.94 52.01 -8.82
CA GLY A 146 -36.27 53.19 -7.99
C GLY A 146 -37.63 53.32 -7.28
N HIS A 147 -37.51 53.87 -6.07
CA HIS A 147 -38.43 54.78 -5.35
C HIS A 147 -39.38 54.26 -4.25
N LYS A 148 -38.99 54.65 -3.02
CA LYS A 148 -39.76 55.33 -1.95
C LYS A 148 -40.78 54.57 -1.08
N SER A 149 -40.58 54.84 0.22
CA SER A 149 -41.57 55.13 1.26
C SER A 149 -42.29 53.95 1.91
N ARG A 150 -41.92 53.64 3.16
CA ARG A 150 -42.67 54.12 4.33
C ARG A 150 -41.80 54.09 5.59
#